data_AF-A0A1A0FMD9-F1
#
_entry.id   AF-A0A1A0FMD9-F1
#
_cell.length_a   1.000
_cell.length_b   1.000
_cell.length_c   1.000
_cell.angle_alpha   90.00
_cell.angle_beta   90.00
_cell.angle_gamma   90.00
#
_symmetry.space_group_name_H-M   'P 1'
#
loop_
_entity.id
_entity.type
_entity.pdbx_description
1 polymer ?
#
loop_
_entity_poly.entity_id
_entity_poly.type
_entity_poly.pdbx_seq_one_letter_code
_entity_poly.pdbx_strand_id
1 'polypeptide(L)'
;MNLSREEAMIYAALIAAVVSLISAFLSYVSIKSHEVTKASRSLLEKNFNLLGSLIYELMAYSTGMVKAKSDDQFDEKRKVANETIVAVDKLRRNARYSLWGLDKGLRTIQWMPNYIAHNKNDRKSDRVKKILKLGNELRDAIDKALMQAYFTNGRSRLRDRMRVNYRAWKLRKYFDNSKPSDNEAQQR
;
A
#
# COMPACT_ATOMS: atom_id res chain seq x y z
N MET A 1 -56.75 -35.60 7.96
CA MET A 1 -57.51 -34.38 7.61
C MET A 1 -56.99 -33.93 6.25
N ASN A 2 -57.76 -34.10 5.18
CA ASN A 2 -57.33 -33.68 3.84
C ASN A 2 -57.73 -32.20 3.68
N LEU A 3 -56.73 -31.33 3.51
CA LEU A 3 -56.96 -29.91 3.19
C LEU A 3 -57.74 -29.81 1.88
N SER A 4 -58.71 -28.89 1.83
CA SER A 4 -59.39 -28.59 0.58
C SER A 4 -58.39 -27.97 -0.40
N ARG A 5 -58.62 -28.15 -1.71
CA ARG A 5 -57.72 -27.61 -2.75
C ARG A 5 -57.62 -26.08 -2.65
N GLU A 6 -58.68 -25.42 -2.22
CA GLU A 6 -58.76 -23.97 -2.07
C GLU A 6 -57.94 -23.49 -0.86
N GLU A 7 -58.04 -24.18 0.28
CA GLU A 7 -57.24 -23.87 1.47
C GLU A 7 -55.75 -24.04 1.17
N ALA A 8 -55.37 -25.11 0.47
CA ALA A 8 -54.00 -25.35 0.04
C ALA A 8 -53.45 -24.22 -0.86
N MET A 9 -54.27 -23.66 -1.76
CA MET A 9 -53.87 -22.54 -2.63
C MET A 9 -53.64 -21.25 -1.83
N ILE A 10 -54.47 -20.96 -0.83
CA ILE A 10 -54.31 -19.77 0.02
C ILE A 10 -53.02 -19.87 0.84
N TYR A 11 -52.73 -21.02 1.44
CA TYR A 11 -51.48 -21.24 2.17
C TYR A 11 -50.26 -21.14 1.25
N ALA A 12 -50.32 -21.72 0.05
CA ALA A 12 -49.24 -21.62 -0.93
C ALA A 12 -48.98 -20.17 -1.36
N ALA A 13 -50.04 -19.38 -1.61
CA ALA A 13 -49.92 -17.97 -1.96
C ALA A 13 -49.33 -17.14 -0.81
N LEU A 14 -49.71 -17.42 0.43
CA LEU A 14 -49.18 -16.74 1.61
C LEU A 14 -47.69 -17.06 1.84
N ILE A 15 -47.30 -18.32 1.68
CA ILE A 15 -45.88 -18.72 1.75
C ILE A 15 -45.08 -18.05 0.62
N ALA A 16 -45.61 -18.04 -0.61
CA ALA A 16 -44.96 -17.40 -1.75
C ALA A 16 -44.76 -15.88 -1.52
N ALA A 17 -45.75 -15.19 -0.94
CA ALA A 17 -45.64 -13.77 -0.60
C ALA A 17 -44.54 -13.51 0.44
N VAL A 18 -44.45 -14.34 1.48
CA VAL A 18 -43.40 -14.24 2.52
C VAL A 18 -42.01 -14.48 1.93
N VAL A 19 -41.85 -15.53 1.12
CA VAL A 19 -40.57 -15.85 0.46
C VAL A 19 -40.16 -14.72 -0.50
N SER A 20 -41.11 -14.14 -1.23
CA SER A 20 -40.87 -12.99 -2.11
C SER A 20 -40.39 -11.77 -1.32
N LEU A 21 -40.97 -11.50 -0.15
CA LEU A 21 -40.61 -10.36 0.70
C LEU A 21 -39.21 -10.54 1.32
N ILE A 22 -38.87 -11.75 1.78
CA ILE A 22 -37.52 -12.09 2.25
C ILE A 22 -36.50 -11.93 1.13
N SER A 23 -36.81 -12.44 -0.07
CA SER A 23 -35.93 -12.35 -1.23
C SER A 23 -35.70 -10.90 -1.67
N ALA A 24 -36.75 -10.07 -1.65
CA ALA A 24 -36.66 -8.64 -1.93
C ALA A 24 -35.78 -7.91 -0.90
N PHE A 25 -35.93 -8.22 0.39
CA PHE A 25 -35.12 -7.63 1.45
C PHE A 25 -33.64 -8.01 1.32
N LEU A 26 -33.33 -9.29 1.10
CA LEU A 26 -31.95 -9.76 0.87
C LEU A 26 -31.33 -9.11 -0.38
N SER A 27 -32.13 -8.97 -1.44
CA SER A 27 -31.71 -8.30 -2.68
C SER A 27 -31.38 -6.82 -2.43
N TYR A 28 -32.23 -6.11 -1.68
CA TYR A 28 -31.98 -4.71 -1.30
C TYR A 28 -30.69 -4.54 -0.50
N VAL A 29 -30.46 -5.41 0.51
CA VAL A 29 -29.22 -5.40 1.31
C VAL A 29 -28.00 -5.68 0.43
N SER A 30 -28.11 -6.64 -0.48
CA SER A 30 -27.05 -6.99 -1.44
C SER A 30 -26.72 -5.81 -2.36
N ILE A 31 -27.73 -5.19 -2.99
CA ILE A 31 -27.57 -4.03 -3.88
C ILE A 31 -26.88 -2.87 -3.14
N LYS A 32 -27.38 -2.53 -1.95
CA LYS A 32 -26.79 -1.44 -1.14
C LYS A 32 -25.33 -1.72 -0.78
N SER A 33 -25.00 -2.96 -0.41
CA SER A 33 -23.61 -3.38 -0.15
C SER A 33 -22.74 -3.28 -1.41
N HIS A 34 -23.26 -3.68 -2.57
CA HIS A 34 -22.57 -3.58 -3.86
C HIS A 34 -22.33 -2.13 -4.28
N GLU A 35 -23.30 -1.22 -4.08
CA GLU A 35 -23.16 0.20 -4.40
C GLU A 35 -22.09 0.89 -3.54
N VAL A 36 -22.14 0.68 -2.22
CA VAL A 36 -21.11 1.19 -1.28
C VAL A 36 -19.73 0.64 -1.64
N THR A 37 -19.66 -0.64 -2.02
CA THR A 37 -18.42 -1.29 -2.45
C THR A 37 -17.91 -0.70 -3.76
N LYS A 38 -18.78 -0.47 -4.74
CA LYS A 38 -18.41 0.08 -6.06
C LYS A 38 -17.93 1.51 -5.95
N ALA A 39 -18.63 2.34 -5.18
CA ALA A 39 -18.21 3.72 -4.88
C ALA A 39 -16.87 3.76 -4.15
N SER A 40 -16.67 2.89 -3.16
CA SER A 40 -15.39 2.76 -2.45
C SER A 40 -14.27 2.32 -3.40
N ARG A 41 -14.49 1.29 -4.22
CA ARG A 41 -13.48 0.79 -5.19
C ARG A 41 -13.06 1.86 -6.19
N SER A 42 -14.01 2.63 -6.73
CA SER A 42 -13.71 3.74 -7.65
C SER A 42 -12.78 4.78 -7.04
N LEU A 43 -13.04 5.19 -5.80
CA LEU A 43 -12.19 6.15 -5.07
C LEU A 43 -10.81 5.56 -4.73
N LEU A 44 -10.76 4.26 -4.44
CA LEU A 44 -9.52 3.56 -4.11
C LEU A 44 -8.65 3.34 -5.34
N GLU A 45 -9.24 3.01 -6.49
CA GLU A 45 -8.52 2.67 -7.72
C GLU A 45 -7.58 3.80 -8.16
N LYS A 46 -8.13 5.01 -8.28
CA LYS A 46 -7.35 6.18 -8.69
C LYS A 46 -6.20 6.48 -7.71
N ASN A 47 -6.49 6.41 -6.41
CA ASN A 47 -5.51 6.72 -5.38
C ASN A 47 -4.45 5.62 -5.22
N PHE A 48 -4.82 4.35 -5.36
CA PHE A 48 -3.90 3.22 -5.18
C PHE A 48 -2.98 3.04 -6.38
N ASN A 49 -3.49 3.20 -7.60
CA ASN A 49 -2.66 3.14 -8.80
C ASN A 49 -1.62 4.26 -8.79
N LEU A 50 -2.05 5.49 -8.48
CA LEU A 50 -1.14 6.63 -8.37
C LEU A 50 -0.15 6.48 -7.20
N LEU A 51 -0.60 5.96 -6.06
CA LEU A 51 0.29 5.72 -4.93
C LEU A 51 1.35 4.66 -5.28
N GLY A 52 0.96 3.56 -5.93
CA GLY A 52 1.88 2.51 -6.37
C GLY A 52 2.91 3.04 -7.38
N SER A 53 2.47 3.83 -8.37
CA SER A 53 3.38 4.42 -9.36
C SER A 53 4.39 5.38 -8.70
N LEU A 54 3.95 6.25 -7.79
CA LEU A 54 4.83 7.18 -7.10
C LEU A 54 5.84 6.48 -6.18
N ILE A 55 5.47 5.38 -5.53
CA ILE A 55 6.42 4.58 -4.73
C ILE A 55 7.46 3.92 -5.64
N TYR A 56 7.04 3.44 -6.81
CA TYR A 56 7.96 2.90 -7.82
C TYR A 56 8.93 3.96 -8.32
N GLU A 57 8.43 5.14 -8.69
CA GLU A 57 9.22 6.29 -9.11
C GLU A 57 10.22 6.72 -8.02
N LEU A 58 9.77 6.78 -6.76
CA LEU A 58 10.64 7.11 -5.62
C LEU A 58 11.83 6.13 -5.50
N MET A 59 11.59 4.83 -5.70
CA MET A 59 12.64 3.83 -5.72
C MET A 59 13.54 3.93 -6.95
N ALA A 60 12.97 4.28 -8.11
CA ALA A 60 13.74 4.54 -9.33
C ALA A 60 14.67 5.74 -9.16
N TYR A 61 14.19 6.86 -8.58
CA TYR A 61 15.02 8.03 -8.25
C TYR A 61 16.09 7.68 -7.23
N SER A 62 15.77 6.93 -6.17
CA SER A 62 16.75 6.47 -5.18
C SER A 62 17.86 5.62 -5.82
N THR A 63 17.51 4.72 -6.75
CA THR A 63 18.47 3.94 -7.53
C THR A 63 19.28 4.84 -8.48
N GLY A 64 18.61 5.83 -9.07
CA GLY A 64 19.21 6.81 -9.95
C GLY A 64 20.23 7.71 -9.25
N MET A 65 20.00 8.07 -7.98
CA MET A 65 20.92 8.80 -7.11
C MET A 65 22.19 8.00 -6.87
N VAL A 66 22.07 6.70 -6.58
CA VAL A 66 23.24 5.80 -6.42
C VAL A 66 24.08 5.71 -7.69
N LYS A 67 23.43 5.75 -8.86
CA LYS A 67 24.10 5.69 -10.18
C LYS A 67 24.56 7.05 -10.72
N ALA A 68 24.31 8.16 -10.02
CA ALA A 68 24.68 9.50 -10.47
C ALA A 68 26.20 9.65 -10.58
N LYS A 69 26.68 10.20 -11.70
CA LYS A 69 28.12 10.35 -11.98
C LYS A 69 28.73 11.60 -11.37
N SER A 70 27.91 12.63 -11.12
CA SER A 70 28.30 13.88 -10.48
C SER A 70 27.43 14.17 -9.25
N ASP A 71 27.83 15.17 -8.49
CA ASP A 71 27.05 15.68 -7.36
C ASP A 71 25.83 16.46 -7.83
N ASP A 72 25.94 17.22 -8.91
CA ASP A 72 24.79 17.94 -9.49
C ASP A 72 23.68 16.98 -9.93
N GLN A 73 24.04 15.88 -10.63
CA GLN A 73 23.08 14.84 -11.02
C GLN A 73 22.45 14.15 -9.81
N PHE A 74 23.21 14.02 -8.73
CA PHE A 74 22.70 13.44 -7.48
C PHE A 74 21.66 14.36 -6.85
N ASP A 75 21.97 15.65 -6.74
CA ASP A 75 21.13 16.65 -6.09
C ASP A 75 19.88 16.97 -6.92
N GLU A 76 19.97 16.95 -8.25
CA GLU A 76 18.82 17.02 -9.15
C GLU A 76 17.83 15.87 -8.90
N LYS A 77 18.32 14.62 -8.90
CA LYS A 77 17.47 13.45 -8.63
C LYS A 77 16.89 13.47 -7.22
N ARG A 78 17.65 13.96 -6.24
CA ARG A 78 17.19 14.12 -4.86
C ARG A 78 16.06 15.15 -4.78
N LYS A 79 16.14 16.25 -5.52
CA LYS A 79 15.08 17.26 -5.60
C LYS A 79 13.77 16.65 -6.10
N VAL A 80 13.82 15.93 -7.22
CA VAL A 80 12.65 15.25 -7.79
C VAL A 80 12.10 14.17 -6.83
N ALA A 81 12.99 13.45 -6.15
CA ALA A 81 12.57 12.47 -5.14
C ALA A 81 11.83 13.15 -3.97
N ASN A 82 12.24 14.35 -3.54
CA ASN A 82 11.56 15.10 -2.49
C ASN A 82 10.16 15.57 -2.92
N GLU A 83 9.99 16.01 -4.16
CA GLU A 83 8.68 16.34 -4.72
C GLU A 83 7.76 15.10 -4.73
N THR A 84 8.32 13.94 -5.11
CA THR A 84 7.63 12.65 -5.07
C THR A 84 7.21 12.27 -3.65
N ILE A 85 8.08 12.49 -2.65
CA ILE A 85 7.76 12.24 -1.23
C ILE A 85 6.52 13.05 -0.80
N VAL A 86 6.44 14.32 -1.18
CA VAL A 86 5.29 15.19 -0.86
C VAL A 86 4.01 14.65 -1.49
N ALA A 87 4.06 14.23 -2.76
CA ALA A 87 2.92 13.62 -3.45
C ALA A 87 2.46 12.31 -2.78
N VAL A 88 3.40 11.42 -2.43
CA VAL A 88 3.12 10.18 -1.69
C VAL A 88 2.50 10.50 -0.34
N ASP A 89 2.99 11.52 0.38
CA ASP A 89 2.48 11.87 1.70
C ASP A 89 1.04 12.41 1.64
N LYS A 90 0.74 13.22 0.63
CA LYS A 90 -0.62 13.71 0.36
C LYS A 90 -1.57 12.54 0.11
N LEU A 91 -1.21 11.59 -0.76
CA LEU A 91 -2.03 10.42 -1.04
C LEU A 91 -2.18 9.48 0.16
N ARG A 92 -1.10 9.28 0.93
CA ARG A 92 -1.13 8.51 2.18
C ARG A 92 -2.15 9.07 3.16
N ARG A 93 -2.20 10.40 3.34
CA ARG A 93 -3.17 11.07 4.22
C ARG A 93 -4.60 10.89 3.71
N ASN A 94 -4.81 11.05 2.41
CA ASN A 94 -6.13 10.88 1.78
C ASN A 94 -6.64 9.43 1.90
N ALA A 95 -5.73 8.46 1.76
CA ALA A 95 -6.05 7.03 1.82
C ALA A 95 -5.88 6.42 3.22
N ARG A 96 -5.77 7.24 4.29
CA ARG A 96 -5.41 6.79 5.65
C ARG A 96 -6.29 5.64 6.17
N TYR A 97 -7.61 5.76 6.00
CA TYR A 97 -8.55 4.76 6.49
C TYR A 97 -8.50 3.46 5.69
N SER A 98 -8.34 3.58 4.37
CA SER A 98 -8.25 2.45 3.45
C SER A 98 -6.92 1.70 3.52
N LEU A 99 -5.87 2.40 3.96
CA LEU A 99 -4.51 1.86 4.13
C LEU A 99 -4.15 1.63 5.59
N TRP A 100 -5.16 1.43 6.43
CA TRP A 100 -4.95 1.21 7.86
C TRP A 100 -3.95 0.07 8.10
N GLY A 101 -2.93 0.37 8.91
CA GLY A 101 -1.84 -0.56 9.22
C GLY A 101 -0.68 -0.63 8.21
N LEU A 102 -0.75 0.07 7.08
CA LEU A 102 0.35 0.22 6.10
C LEU A 102 1.15 1.53 6.27
N ASP A 103 0.66 2.44 7.11
CA ASP A 103 1.20 3.79 7.32
C ASP A 103 2.70 3.79 7.63
N LYS A 104 3.15 2.88 8.50
CA LYS A 104 4.56 2.77 8.89
C LYS A 104 5.45 2.36 7.70
N GLY A 105 4.98 1.46 6.85
CA GLY A 105 5.69 1.07 5.63
C GLY A 105 5.80 2.21 4.64
N LEU A 106 4.68 2.91 4.39
CA LEU A 106 4.63 4.08 3.51
C LEU A 106 5.53 5.21 4.00
N ARG A 107 5.53 5.49 5.32
CA ARG A 107 6.46 6.46 5.90
C ARG A 107 7.91 6.02 5.73
N THR A 108 8.21 4.75 5.99
CA THR A 108 9.60 4.26 5.93
C THR A 108 10.15 4.30 4.50
N ILE A 109 9.36 3.95 3.49
CA ILE A 109 9.81 4.00 2.09
C ILE A 109 10.06 5.45 1.62
N GLN A 110 9.31 6.43 2.14
CA GLN A 110 9.57 7.86 1.89
C GLN A 110 10.96 8.31 2.36
N TRP A 111 11.57 7.64 3.34
CA TRP A 111 12.93 7.96 3.80
C TRP A 111 14.03 7.40 2.90
N MET A 112 13.71 6.60 1.88
CA MET A 112 14.70 5.97 1.00
C MET A 112 15.70 6.99 0.39
N PRO A 113 15.27 8.12 -0.22
CA PRO A 113 16.21 9.09 -0.75
C PRO A 113 17.13 9.68 0.31
N ASN A 114 16.63 9.87 1.54
CA ASN A 114 17.43 10.36 2.66
C ASN A 114 18.46 9.32 3.14
N TYR A 115 18.09 8.03 3.17
CA TYR A 115 19.04 6.96 3.48
C TYR A 115 20.17 6.89 2.45
N ILE A 116 19.86 7.09 1.17
CA ILE A 116 20.86 7.17 0.11
C ILE A 116 21.70 8.45 0.23
N ALA A 117 21.08 9.60 0.54
CA ALA A 117 21.78 10.87 0.76
C ALA A 117 22.77 10.83 1.93
N HIS A 118 22.44 10.10 2.99
CA HIS A 118 23.37 9.89 4.11
C HIS A 118 24.64 9.12 3.69
N ASN A 119 24.55 8.31 2.63
CA ASN A 119 25.67 7.56 2.05
C ASN A 119 26.15 8.17 0.72
N LYS A 120 25.97 9.50 0.51
CA LYS A 120 26.33 10.20 -0.75
C LYS A 120 27.80 10.00 -1.12
N ASN A 121 28.67 9.92 -0.11
CA ASN A 121 30.12 9.78 -0.25
C ASN A 121 30.58 8.37 -0.63
N ASP A 122 29.74 7.37 -0.38
CA ASP A 122 30.05 5.96 -0.57
C ASP A 122 28.88 5.25 -1.29
N ARG A 123 28.58 5.75 -2.49
CA ARG A 123 27.42 5.28 -3.28
C ARG A 123 27.56 3.83 -3.73
N LYS A 124 28.80 3.35 -3.88
CA LYS A 124 29.09 2.04 -4.47
C LYS A 124 29.25 0.92 -3.44
N SER A 125 29.22 1.21 -2.14
CA SER A 125 29.37 0.17 -1.14
C SER A 125 28.25 -0.85 -1.14
N ASP A 126 28.60 -2.02 -0.62
CA ASP A 126 27.65 -3.11 -0.40
C ASP A 126 26.55 -2.72 0.59
N ARG A 127 26.82 -1.75 1.47
CA ARG A 127 25.82 -1.15 2.35
C ARG A 127 24.70 -0.48 1.57
N VAL A 128 25.04 0.39 0.62
CA VAL A 128 24.05 1.08 -0.22
C VAL A 128 23.26 0.10 -1.08
N LYS A 129 23.94 -0.90 -1.66
CA LYS A 129 23.27 -1.99 -2.40
C LYS A 129 22.27 -2.74 -1.51
N LYS A 130 22.63 -3.01 -0.25
CA LYS A 130 21.75 -3.68 0.71
C LYS A 130 20.54 -2.81 1.10
N ILE A 131 20.74 -1.51 1.31
CA ILE A 131 19.65 -0.55 1.55
C ILE A 131 18.67 -0.56 0.38
N LEU A 132 19.16 -0.45 -0.87
CA LEU A 132 18.32 -0.52 -2.06
C LEU A 132 17.57 -1.84 -2.17
N LYS A 133 18.23 -2.97 -1.88
CA LYS A 133 17.58 -4.29 -1.86
C LYS A 133 16.44 -4.34 -0.85
N LEU A 134 16.67 -3.89 0.39
CA LEU A 134 15.64 -3.86 1.44
C LEU A 134 14.50 -2.89 1.10
N GLY A 135 14.82 -1.74 0.47
CA GLY A 135 13.84 -0.80 -0.06
C GLY A 135 12.95 -1.41 -1.12
N ASN A 136 13.53 -2.15 -2.08
CA ASN A 136 12.76 -2.88 -3.10
C ASN A 136 11.88 -3.97 -2.49
N GLU A 137 12.39 -4.74 -1.51
CA GLU A 137 11.58 -5.73 -0.80
C GLU A 137 10.41 -5.09 -0.03
N LEU A 138 10.59 -3.88 0.49
CA LEU A 138 9.52 -3.11 1.14
C LEU A 138 8.50 -2.60 0.11
N ARG A 139 8.96 -2.02 -1.00
CA ARG A 139 8.10 -1.61 -2.12
C ARG A 139 7.22 -2.77 -2.58
N ASP A 140 7.82 -3.93 -2.88
CA ASP A 140 7.09 -5.12 -3.32
C ASP A 140 6.03 -5.57 -2.31
N ALA A 141 6.33 -5.45 -1.01
CA ALA A 141 5.37 -5.77 0.04
C ALA A 141 4.22 -4.76 0.11
N ILE A 142 4.50 -3.47 -0.11
CA ILE A 142 3.49 -2.43 -0.19
C ILE A 142 2.59 -2.64 -1.42
N ASP A 143 3.16 -2.84 -2.61
CA ASP A 143 2.40 -3.05 -3.85
C ASP A 143 1.46 -4.25 -3.72
N LYS A 144 1.94 -5.36 -3.16
CA LYS A 144 1.10 -6.55 -2.87
C LYS A 144 -0.01 -6.24 -1.88
N ALA A 145 0.26 -5.45 -0.85
CA ALA A 145 -0.75 -5.06 0.14
C ALA A 145 -1.80 -4.10 -0.45
N LEU A 146 -1.39 -3.18 -1.33
CA LEU A 146 -2.29 -2.28 -2.07
C LEU A 146 -3.19 -3.06 -3.02
N MET A 147 -2.61 -3.97 -3.80
CA MET A 147 -3.35 -4.86 -4.69
C MET A 147 -4.35 -5.71 -3.91
N GLN A 148 -3.94 -6.30 -2.78
CA GLN A 148 -4.86 -7.07 -1.96
C GLN A 148 -5.98 -6.20 -1.40
N ALA A 149 -5.66 -4.99 -0.92
CA ALA A 149 -6.64 -4.03 -0.39
C ALA A 149 -7.64 -3.59 -1.48
N TYR A 150 -7.21 -3.48 -2.74
CA TYR A 150 -8.11 -3.22 -3.87
C TYR A 150 -9.16 -4.33 -4.01
N PHE A 151 -8.74 -5.60 -4.00
CA PHE A 151 -9.64 -6.75 -4.12
C PHE A 151 -10.55 -6.96 -2.89
N THR A 152 -10.12 -6.54 -1.69
CA THR A 152 -10.86 -6.72 -0.43
C THR A 152 -11.59 -5.47 0.05
N ASN A 153 -11.92 -4.54 -0.86
CA ASN A 153 -12.71 -3.34 -0.56
C ASN A 153 -12.07 -2.41 0.49
N GLY A 154 -10.77 -2.16 0.35
CA GLY A 154 -10.03 -1.22 1.20
C GLY A 154 -9.57 -1.78 2.54
N ARG A 155 -9.58 -3.12 2.74
CA ARG A 155 -9.03 -3.75 3.94
C ARG A 155 -7.87 -4.67 3.60
N SER A 156 -6.64 -4.19 3.76
CA SER A 156 -5.46 -5.06 3.66
C SER A 156 -5.54 -6.20 4.68
N ARG A 157 -5.11 -7.42 4.32
CA ARG A 157 -5.13 -8.56 5.26
C ARG A 157 -4.09 -8.33 6.35
N LEU A 158 -4.34 -8.88 7.54
CA LEU A 158 -3.41 -8.74 8.68
C LEU A 158 -2.00 -9.23 8.32
N ARG A 159 -1.89 -10.35 7.60
CA ARG A 159 -0.62 -10.90 7.10
C ARG A 159 0.17 -9.90 6.24
N ASP A 160 -0.51 -9.18 5.35
CA ASP A 160 0.16 -8.22 4.46
C ASP A 160 0.65 -6.99 5.23
N ARG A 161 -0.15 -6.52 6.19
CA ARG A 161 0.27 -5.46 7.12
C ARG A 161 1.49 -5.87 7.93
N MET A 162 1.49 -7.08 8.49
CA MET A 162 2.64 -7.62 9.23
C MET A 162 3.88 -7.69 8.33
N ARG A 163 3.73 -8.18 7.09
CA ARG A 163 4.83 -8.26 6.12
C ARG A 163 5.41 -6.89 5.81
N VAL A 164 4.58 -5.89 5.53
CA VAL A 164 5.00 -4.50 5.28
C VAL A 164 5.74 -3.94 6.50
N ASN A 165 5.15 -4.08 7.69
CA ASN A 165 5.73 -3.59 8.93
C ASN A 165 7.07 -4.27 9.26
N TYR A 166 7.19 -5.57 9.02
CA TYR A 166 8.42 -6.32 9.20
C TYR A 166 9.52 -5.84 8.23
N ARG A 167 9.20 -5.67 6.95
CA ARG A 167 10.18 -5.16 5.95
C ARG A 167 10.60 -3.72 6.26
N ALA A 168 9.66 -2.88 6.69
CA ALA A 168 9.94 -1.52 7.12
C ALA A 168 10.86 -1.49 8.35
N TRP A 169 10.57 -2.32 9.35
CA TRP A 169 11.44 -2.48 10.52
C TRP A 169 12.84 -2.96 10.14
N LYS A 170 12.93 -3.97 9.26
CA LYS A 170 14.21 -4.53 8.81
C LYS A 170 15.07 -3.49 8.08
N LEU A 171 14.47 -2.70 7.18
CA LEU A 171 15.13 -1.61 6.48
C LEU A 171 15.63 -0.55 7.47
N ARG A 172 14.76 -0.08 8.36
CA ARG A 172 15.11 0.94 9.35
C ARG A 172 16.21 0.45 10.30
N LYS A 173 16.07 -0.76 10.85
CA LYS A 173 17.07 -1.35 11.73
C LYS A 173 18.42 -1.53 11.04
N TYR A 174 18.43 -1.92 9.76
CA TYR A 174 19.66 -2.02 9.00
C TYR A 174 20.34 -0.66 8.86
N PHE A 175 19.59 0.39 8.51
CA PHE A 175 20.11 1.76 8.44
C PHE A 175 20.64 2.24 9.79
N ASP A 176 19.84 2.15 10.86
CA ASP A 176 20.16 2.65 12.20
C ASP A 176 21.38 1.93 12.82
N ASN A 177 21.51 0.61 12.64
CA ASN A 177 22.61 -0.17 13.22
C ASN A 177 23.93 -0.04 12.43
N SER A 178 23.87 0.42 11.20
CA SER A 178 25.06 0.68 10.40
C SER A 178 25.62 2.07 10.74
N LYS A 179 26.42 2.18 11.81
CA LYS A 179 27.31 3.35 11.93
C LYS A 179 28.29 3.32 10.74
N PRO A 180 28.68 4.47 10.16
CA PRO A 180 29.85 4.49 9.29
C PRO A 180 31.00 3.88 10.11
N SER A 181 31.66 2.83 9.60
CA SER A 181 32.80 2.27 10.31
C SER A 181 33.87 3.37 10.42
N ASP A 182 34.29 3.68 11.64
CA ASP A 182 35.30 4.70 11.94
C ASP A 182 36.63 4.49 11.17
N ASN A 183 36.83 3.30 10.57
CA ASN A 183 37.95 2.97 9.71
C ASN A 183 37.98 3.71 8.35
N GLU A 184 36.86 4.25 7.86
CA GLU A 184 36.85 5.06 6.61
C GLU A 184 37.04 6.56 6.88
N ALA A 185 36.86 7.00 8.13
CA ALA A 185 37.14 8.38 8.53
C ALA A 185 38.64 8.66 8.72
N GLN A 186 39.47 7.61 8.83
CA GLN A 186 40.93 7.71 8.95
C GLN A 186 41.66 7.63 7.59
N GLN A 187 40.94 7.42 6.48
CA GLN A 187 41.50 7.38 5.12
C GLN A 187 41.12 8.60 4.26
N ARG A 188 40.56 9.64 4.88
CA ARG A 188 40.34 10.97 4.30
C ARG A 188 41.17 11.99 5.06
#